data_AF-A0A4Y2ET33-F1
#
_entry.id   AF-A0A4Y2ET33-F1
#
_cell.length_a   1.000
_cell.length_b   1.000
_cell.length_c   1.000
_cell.angle_alpha   90.00
_cell.angle_beta   90.00
_cell.angle_gamma   90.00
#
_symmetry.space_group_name_H-M   'P 1'
#
loop_
_entity.id
_entity.type
_entity.pdbx_description
1 polymer ?
#
loop_
_entity_poly.entity_id
_entity_poly.type
_entity_poly.pdbx_seq_one_letter_code
_entity_poly.pdbx_strand_id
1 'polypeptide(L)'
;MFNDFNLPLFYKNFIYYYLKDRHVYYVNEVLETSRQCYRGCPQGSVIAPIIWNIYINAVLKLNDGELYVQAFADDLALIIGGRTARVLEANTNLALANIARSLDSLKLNLSVQKCQAVVYRSIASQKLSKRNSTILNRKPTFKIYNTSIRVTDSLTILGIAIDNKLTWSEHINSLHGKMLILTSNFNRILKTDWSVNKNLIKTWYLTTIEKALLYGASIWVRRSAQYNNIIDNVHLDFNIPVKNIPSAEKCISPPLQIQNADFEVYTDGSRVEDETGFAVCILQNNSNIQNFLYKLKSFNSVFQAELAAIQHAANWAASNNFKINIHSDSLSSIMALKSASSRSKFVNTVKKDLSAANNLVGLSWVKAHVGIEGNELADQFAKQAISTGEELDIPAPRSFLNRKLKTHI
;
A
#
# COMPACT_ATOMS: atom_id res chain seq x y z
N MET A 1 -22.50 20.88 2.27
CA MET A 1 -21.46 19.86 2.09
C MET A 1 -20.70 19.56 3.39
N PHE A 2 -20.04 20.54 4.04
CA PHE A 2 -19.20 20.26 5.21
C PHE A 2 -19.94 20.18 6.55
N ASN A 3 -21.24 20.45 6.58
CA ASN A 3 -22.05 20.39 7.81
C ASN A 3 -22.18 18.96 8.33
N ASP A 4 -22.20 17.98 7.42
CA ASP A 4 -22.36 16.56 7.75
C ASP A 4 -21.11 15.92 8.39
N PHE A 5 -19.97 16.62 8.37
CA PHE A 5 -18.68 16.07 8.81
C PHE A 5 -18.29 16.49 10.24
N ASN A 6 -19.19 17.15 10.97
CA ASN A 6 -18.96 17.70 12.32
C ASN A 6 -17.58 18.38 12.49
N LEU A 7 -17.11 19.07 11.44
CA LEU A 7 -15.80 19.71 11.44
C LEU A 7 -15.79 20.89 12.42
N PRO A 8 -14.72 21.05 13.22
CA PRO A 8 -14.52 22.24 14.04
C PRO A 8 -14.64 23.53 13.22
N LEU A 9 -15.18 24.58 13.84
CA LEU A 9 -15.48 25.84 13.17
C LEU A 9 -14.25 26.44 12.47
N PHE A 10 -13.07 26.32 13.10
CA PHE A 10 -11.80 26.76 12.53
C PHE A 10 -11.56 26.18 11.12
N TYR A 11 -11.72 24.87 10.93
CA TYR A 11 -11.50 24.23 9.64
C TYR A 11 -12.57 24.61 8.62
N LYS A 12 -13.83 24.78 9.05
CA LYS A 12 -14.91 25.25 8.18
C LYS A 12 -14.61 26.66 7.64
N ASN A 13 -14.16 27.57 8.52
CA ASN A 13 -13.77 28.92 8.14
C ASN A 13 -12.58 28.92 7.19
N PHE A 14 -11.55 28.11 7.48
CA PHE A 14 -10.40 27.96 6.59
C PHE A 14 -10.82 27.53 5.19
N ILE A 15 -11.65 26.49 5.07
CA ILE A 15 -12.12 25.99 3.76
C ILE A 15 -12.99 27.04 3.05
N TYR A 16 -13.84 27.76 3.79
CA TYR A 16 -14.67 28.83 3.23
C TYR A 16 -13.80 29.92 2.59
N TYR A 17 -12.83 30.47 3.33
CA TYR A 17 -11.93 31.50 2.80
C TYR A 17 -11.01 30.96 1.70
N TYR A 18 -10.60 29.68 1.79
CA TYR A 18 -9.82 29.02 0.75
C TYR A 18 -10.56 28.94 -0.60
N LEU A 19 -11.90 28.83 -0.60
CA LEU A 19 -12.70 28.72 -1.82
C LEU A 19 -13.31 30.05 -2.28
N LYS A 20 -13.42 31.04 -1.39
CA LYS A 20 -14.05 32.34 -1.62
C LYS A 20 -13.14 33.29 -2.42
N ASP A 21 -13.76 34.09 -3.30
CA ASP A 21 -13.15 35.24 -4.01
C ASP A 21 -11.78 34.98 -4.64
N ARG A 22 -11.58 33.76 -5.16
CA ARG A 22 -10.32 33.36 -5.78
C ARG A 22 -10.14 34.04 -7.13
N HIS A 23 -8.93 34.54 -7.37
CA HIS A 23 -8.49 35.09 -8.64
C HIS A 23 -7.22 34.35 -9.09
N VAL A 24 -7.15 34.01 -10.37
CA VAL A 24 -5.94 33.50 -11.01
C VAL A 24 -5.33 34.64 -11.80
N TYR A 25 -4.07 34.93 -11.50
CA TYR A 25 -3.28 35.94 -12.19
C TYR A 25 -2.31 35.24 -13.14
N TYR A 26 -2.24 35.74 -14.36
CA TYR A 26 -1.18 35.44 -15.30
C TYR A 26 -0.38 36.72 -15.50
N VAL A 27 0.88 36.69 -15.07
CA VAL A 27 1.80 37.80 -15.17
C VAL A 27 3.00 37.34 -15.98
N ASN A 28 3.27 38.01 -17.09
CA ASN A 28 4.52 37.91 -17.82
C ASN A 28 5.10 39.33 -18.04
N GLU A 29 6.25 39.45 -18.70
CA GLU A 29 6.92 40.75 -18.90
C GLU A 29 6.11 41.77 -19.73
N VAL A 30 5.06 41.34 -20.42
CA VAL A 30 4.30 42.14 -21.41
C VAL A 30 2.82 42.30 -21.03
N LEU A 31 2.27 41.40 -20.22
CA LEU A 31 0.85 41.30 -19.92
C LEU A 31 0.62 40.81 -18.48
N GLU A 32 -0.20 41.56 -17.77
CA GLU A 32 -0.86 41.12 -16.54
C GLU A 32 -2.36 40.97 -16.81
N THR A 33 -2.89 39.77 -16.62
CA THR A 33 -4.32 39.52 -16.69
C THR A 33 -4.78 38.67 -15.52
N SER A 34 -6.01 38.90 -15.07
CA SER A 34 -6.60 38.15 -13.97
C SER A 34 -7.98 37.64 -14.35
N ARG A 35 -8.34 36.49 -13.77
CA ARG A 35 -9.67 35.91 -13.91
C ARG A 35 -10.18 35.41 -12.57
N GLN A 36 -11.40 35.78 -12.22
CA GLN A 36 -12.07 35.24 -11.05
C GLN A 36 -12.47 33.78 -11.26
N CYS A 37 -12.20 32.93 -10.27
CA CYS A 37 -12.39 31.48 -10.32
C CYS A 37 -13.50 31.01 -9.38
N TYR A 38 -14.66 30.72 -9.96
CA TYR A 38 -15.86 30.29 -9.24
C TYR A 38 -15.96 28.77 -8.98
N ARG A 39 -15.15 27.95 -9.67
CA ARG A 39 -15.22 26.48 -9.62
C ARG A 39 -13.85 25.84 -9.44
N GLY A 40 -13.83 24.61 -8.93
CA GLY A 40 -12.62 23.81 -8.73
C GLY A 40 -11.78 24.23 -7.52
N CYS A 41 -10.75 23.45 -7.22
CA CYS A 41 -9.73 23.80 -6.23
C CYS A 41 -8.46 24.29 -6.95
N PRO A 42 -7.67 25.21 -6.35
CA PRO A 42 -6.34 25.56 -6.85
C PRO A 42 -5.46 24.32 -7.06
N GLN A 43 -4.91 24.17 -8.26
CA GLN A 43 -3.95 23.11 -8.56
C GLN A 43 -2.62 23.40 -7.83
N GLY A 44 -1.98 22.36 -7.29
CA GLY A 44 -0.77 22.48 -6.47
C GLY A 44 -1.06 22.74 -4.98
N SER A 45 -2.31 23.02 -4.61
CA SER A 45 -2.69 23.12 -3.20
C SER A 45 -2.70 21.76 -2.51
N VAL A 46 -2.09 21.70 -1.32
CA VAL A 46 -2.00 20.51 -0.47
C VAL A 46 -3.38 20.04 0.00
N ILE A 47 -4.35 20.95 0.22
CA ILE A 47 -5.69 20.60 0.72
C ILE A 47 -6.69 20.25 -0.40
N ALA A 48 -6.41 20.62 -1.65
CA ALA A 48 -7.31 20.38 -2.78
C ALA A 48 -7.71 18.90 -2.95
N PRO A 49 -6.79 17.91 -2.87
CA PRO A 49 -7.16 16.49 -2.97
C PRO A 49 -8.08 16.02 -1.84
N ILE A 50 -7.91 16.55 -0.62
CA ILE A 50 -8.75 16.19 0.53
C ILE A 50 -10.18 16.72 0.32
N ILE A 51 -10.29 17.98 -0.10
CA ILE A 51 -11.60 18.59 -0.42
C ILE A 51 -12.29 17.82 -1.54
N TRP A 52 -11.54 17.45 -2.59
CA TRP A 52 -12.06 16.63 -3.69
C TRP A 52 -12.56 15.27 -3.20
N ASN A 53 -11.80 14.58 -2.35
CA ASN A 53 -12.22 13.30 -1.78
C ASN A 53 -13.52 13.43 -0.98
N ILE A 54 -13.69 14.52 -0.22
CA ILE A 54 -14.94 14.80 0.51
C ILE A 54 -16.10 15.05 -0.48
N TYR A 55 -15.83 15.81 -1.54
CA TYR A 55 -16.81 16.18 -2.57
C TYR A 55 -17.36 14.96 -3.32
N ILE A 56 -16.48 14.10 -3.83
CA ILE A 56 -16.86 12.92 -4.61
C ILE A 56 -17.44 11.79 -3.72
N ASN A 57 -17.26 11.86 -2.40
CA ASN A 57 -17.67 10.81 -1.46
C ASN A 57 -19.18 10.50 -1.54
N ALA A 58 -20.02 11.45 -1.95
CA ALA A 58 -21.45 11.20 -2.15
C ALA A 58 -21.72 10.11 -3.20
N VAL A 59 -20.89 10.01 -4.24
CA VAL A 59 -20.96 8.92 -5.25
C VAL A 59 -20.50 7.59 -4.64
N LEU A 60 -19.48 7.62 -3.78
CA LEU A 60 -18.94 6.42 -3.13
C LEU A 60 -19.89 5.81 -2.09
N LYS A 61 -20.82 6.61 -1.56
CA LYS A 61 -21.90 6.14 -0.68
C LYS A 61 -22.93 5.26 -1.40
N LEU A 62 -22.89 5.19 -2.73
CA LEU A 62 -23.71 4.24 -3.51
C LEU A 62 -23.25 2.79 -3.32
N ASN A 63 -22.05 2.55 -2.80
CA ASN A 63 -21.53 1.20 -2.61
C ASN A 63 -22.43 0.37 -1.70
N ASP A 64 -22.71 -0.86 -2.14
CA ASP A 64 -23.42 -1.87 -1.36
C ASP A 64 -22.66 -3.22 -1.44
N GLY A 65 -23.28 -4.31 -0.98
CA GLY A 65 -22.65 -5.63 -1.00
C GLY A 65 -22.41 -6.20 -2.42
N GLU A 66 -23.09 -5.69 -3.44
CA GLU A 66 -23.03 -6.17 -4.83
C GLU A 66 -22.42 -5.14 -5.81
N LEU A 67 -22.54 -3.86 -5.48
CA LEU A 67 -22.07 -2.69 -6.23
C LEU A 67 -20.85 -2.09 -5.54
N TYR A 68 -19.72 -2.06 -6.26
CA TYR A 68 -18.49 -1.44 -5.76
C TYR A 68 -17.98 -0.35 -6.71
N VAL A 69 -18.04 0.89 -6.24
CA VAL A 69 -17.54 2.10 -6.88
C VAL A 69 -16.30 2.59 -6.13
N GLN A 70 -15.25 2.90 -6.88
CA GLN A 70 -14.02 3.48 -6.37
C GLN A 70 -13.66 4.72 -7.20
N ALA A 71 -13.28 5.80 -6.52
CA ALA A 71 -12.74 6.98 -7.17
C ALA A 71 -11.23 7.10 -6.90
N PHE A 72 -10.49 7.62 -7.88
CA PHE A 72 -9.14 8.13 -7.72
C PHE A 72 -8.99 9.40 -8.55
N ALA A 73 -8.83 10.55 -7.88
CA ALA A 73 -8.95 11.86 -8.54
C ALA A 73 -10.27 11.92 -9.35
N ASP A 74 -10.21 12.27 -10.62
CA ASP A 74 -11.34 12.35 -11.56
C ASP A 74 -11.75 11.00 -12.17
N ASP A 75 -10.96 9.94 -12.00
CA ASP A 75 -11.28 8.59 -12.48
C ASP A 75 -12.25 7.86 -11.54
N LEU A 76 -13.28 7.24 -12.13
CA LEU A 76 -14.24 6.39 -11.44
C LEU A 76 -14.18 4.96 -12.01
N ALA A 77 -14.04 3.98 -11.11
CA ALA A 77 -14.12 2.56 -11.43
C ALA A 77 -15.37 1.95 -10.82
N LEU A 78 -16.13 1.22 -11.63
CA LEU A 78 -17.32 0.48 -11.24
C LEU A 78 -17.07 -1.02 -11.39
N ILE A 79 -17.30 -1.77 -10.32
CA ILE A 79 -17.25 -3.24 -10.27
C ILE A 79 -18.63 -3.73 -9.85
N ILE A 80 -19.20 -4.60 -10.67
CA ILE A 80 -20.53 -5.15 -10.43
C ILE A 80 -20.62 -6.58 -10.97
N GLY A 81 -21.35 -7.43 -10.24
CA GLY A 81 -21.56 -8.83 -10.59
C GLY A 81 -22.98 -9.12 -11.08
N GLY A 82 -23.15 -10.25 -11.76
CA GLY A 82 -24.46 -10.77 -12.11
C GLY A 82 -24.39 -12.28 -12.35
N ARG A 83 -25.39 -13.03 -11.86
CA ARG A 83 -25.47 -14.49 -12.02
C ARG A 83 -25.62 -14.92 -13.48
N THR A 84 -26.24 -14.07 -14.30
CA THR A 84 -26.40 -14.26 -15.74
C THR A 84 -26.00 -12.99 -16.49
N ALA A 85 -25.68 -13.10 -17.78
CA ALA A 85 -25.35 -11.94 -18.62
C ALA A 85 -26.49 -10.89 -18.63
N ARG A 86 -27.75 -11.34 -18.60
CA ARG A 86 -28.93 -10.45 -18.56
C ARG A 86 -29.02 -9.69 -17.24
N VAL A 87 -28.81 -10.37 -16.11
CA VAL A 87 -28.80 -9.74 -14.78
C VAL A 87 -27.63 -8.78 -14.66
N LEU A 88 -26.44 -9.16 -15.13
CA LEU A 88 -25.27 -8.28 -15.18
C LEU A 88 -25.57 -7.00 -15.96
N GLU A 89 -26.17 -7.11 -17.15
CA GLU A 89 -26.54 -5.95 -17.97
C GLU A 89 -27.56 -5.04 -17.28
N ALA A 90 -28.60 -5.61 -16.69
CA ALA A 90 -29.62 -4.86 -15.96
C ALA A 90 -29.01 -4.12 -14.74
N ASN A 91 -28.26 -4.84 -13.91
CA ASN A 91 -27.62 -4.30 -12.71
C ASN A 91 -26.64 -3.18 -13.08
N THR A 92 -25.82 -3.38 -14.12
CA THR A 92 -24.83 -2.40 -14.55
C THR A 92 -25.50 -1.12 -15.05
N ASN A 93 -26.54 -1.24 -15.88
CA ASN A 93 -27.27 -0.07 -16.38
C ASN A 93 -27.97 0.72 -15.26
N LEU A 94 -28.55 0.02 -14.27
CA LEU A 94 -29.12 0.66 -13.09
C LEU A 94 -28.05 1.41 -12.28
N ALA A 95 -26.90 0.78 -12.03
CA ALA A 95 -25.79 1.39 -11.31
C ALA A 95 -25.24 2.63 -12.02
N LEU A 96 -25.04 2.54 -13.35
CA LEU A 96 -24.61 3.67 -14.18
C LEU A 96 -25.58 4.84 -14.13
N ALA A 97 -26.89 4.58 -14.15
CA ALA A 97 -27.91 5.61 -14.01
C ALA A 97 -27.89 6.28 -12.62
N ASN A 98 -27.63 5.52 -11.55
CA ASN A 98 -27.50 6.05 -10.19
C ASN A 98 -26.25 6.93 -10.04
N ILE A 99 -25.12 6.48 -10.60
CA ILE A 99 -23.87 7.24 -10.62
C ILE A 99 -24.05 8.53 -11.41
N ALA A 100 -24.62 8.46 -12.61
CA ALA A 100 -24.93 9.61 -13.45
C ALA A 100 -25.77 10.67 -12.72
N ARG A 101 -26.88 10.26 -12.11
CA ARG A 101 -27.73 11.16 -11.29
C ARG A 101 -26.97 11.77 -10.11
N SER A 102 -26.12 11.00 -9.45
CA SER A 102 -25.33 11.49 -8.32
C SER A 102 -24.30 12.52 -8.77
N LEU A 103 -23.63 12.29 -9.90
CA LEU A 103 -22.69 13.24 -10.50
C LEU A 103 -23.40 14.53 -10.95
N ASP A 104 -24.58 14.42 -11.55
CA ASP A 104 -25.41 15.58 -11.92
C ASP A 104 -25.80 16.42 -10.70
N SER A 105 -26.16 15.78 -9.58
CA SER A 105 -26.45 16.49 -8.33
C SER A 105 -25.23 17.25 -7.77
N LEU A 106 -24.03 16.72 -8.04
CA LEU A 106 -22.75 17.36 -7.75
C LEU A 106 -22.27 18.29 -8.88
N LYS A 107 -23.08 18.56 -9.91
CA LYS A 107 -22.70 19.41 -11.05
C LYS A 107 -21.41 18.94 -11.74
N LEU A 108 -21.16 17.63 -11.74
CA LEU A 108 -20.03 16.98 -12.41
C LEU A 108 -20.51 16.33 -13.70
N ASN A 109 -19.85 16.64 -14.81
CA ASN A 109 -20.21 16.09 -16.12
C ASN A 109 -19.39 14.83 -16.42
N LEU A 110 -20.06 13.75 -16.78
CA LEU A 110 -19.40 12.51 -17.18
C LEU A 110 -19.02 12.54 -18.67
N SER A 111 -17.75 12.24 -18.97
CA SER A 111 -17.29 12.06 -20.36
C SER A 111 -17.65 10.66 -20.88
N VAL A 112 -18.91 10.45 -21.27
CA VAL A 112 -19.41 9.11 -21.69
C VAL A 112 -18.58 8.47 -22.80
N GLN A 113 -18.04 9.28 -23.73
CA GLN A 113 -17.19 8.79 -24.82
C GLN A 113 -15.85 8.20 -24.36
N LYS A 114 -15.36 8.61 -23.18
CA LYS A 114 -14.14 8.08 -22.56
C LYS A 114 -14.41 6.86 -21.69
N CYS A 115 -15.67 6.59 -21.34
CA CYS A 115 -16.03 5.43 -20.55
C CYS A 115 -15.75 4.14 -21.32
N GLN A 116 -15.19 3.17 -20.62
CA GLN A 116 -14.87 1.84 -21.15
C GLN A 116 -15.29 0.79 -20.14
N ALA A 117 -15.62 -0.40 -20.62
CA ALA A 117 -15.94 -1.55 -19.79
C ALA A 117 -15.25 -2.80 -20.31
N VAL A 118 -14.74 -3.61 -19.39
CA VAL A 118 -14.26 -4.97 -19.66
C VAL A 118 -15.17 -5.95 -18.92
N VAL A 119 -15.54 -7.04 -19.57
CA VAL A 119 -16.49 -8.02 -19.02
C VAL A 119 -15.92 -9.42 -19.14
N TYR A 120 -15.94 -10.16 -18.05
CA TYR A 120 -15.43 -11.52 -17.96
C TYR A 120 -16.26 -12.37 -16.99
N ARG A 121 -16.16 -13.70 -17.14
CA ARG A 121 -16.82 -14.68 -16.26
C ARG A 121 -15.95 -15.00 -15.05
N SER A 122 -16.59 -15.17 -13.90
CA SER A 122 -15.95 -15.77 -12.72
C SER A 122 -15.54 -17.22 -12.97
N ILE A 123 -14.60 -17.74 -12.18
CA ILE A 123 -14.13 -19.14 -12.27
C ILE A 123 -15.31 -20.12 -12.15
N ALA A 124 -16.26 -19.85 -11.23
CA ALA A 124 -17.46 -20.66 -11.08
C ALA A 124 -18.36 -20.62 -12.32
N SER A 125 -18.52 -19.44 -12.95
CA SER A 125 -19.32 -19.28 -14.17
C SER A 125 -18.65 -19.88 -15.41
N GLN A 126 -17.31 -19.90 -15.47
CA GLN A 126 -16.56 -20.51 -16.56
C GLN A 126 -16.87 -22.01 -16.68
N LYS A 127 -16.86 -22.73 -15.55
CA LYS A 127 -17.20 -24.17 -15.48
C LYS A 127 -18.58 -24.52 -16.02
N LEU A 128 -19.51 -23.55 -15.98
CA LEU A 128 -20.88 -23.70 -16.49
C LEU A 128 -21.01 -23.33 -17.97
N SER A 129 -19.95 -22.82 -18.60
CA SER A 129 -19.94 -22.48 -20.02
C SER A 129 -19.54 -23.70 -20.86
N LYS A 130 -20.13 -23.84 -22.05
CA LYS A 130 -19.88 -24.96 -22.98
C LYS A 130 -18.40 -25.20 -23.35
N ARG A 131 -17.50 -24.24 -23.08
CA ARG A 131 -16.07 -24.29 -23.46
C ARG A 131 -15.12 -23.81 -22.35
N ASN A 132 -15.56 -23.74 -21.08
CA ASN A 132 -14.77 -23.14 -20.00
C ASN A 132 -14.21 -21.74 -20.35
N SER A 133 -14.99 -20.95 -21.10
CA SER A 133 -14.55 -19.65 -21.61
C SER A 133 -14.72 -18.55 -20.56
N THR A 134 -13.71 -17.69 -20.43
CA THR A 134 -13.76 -16.44 -19.64
C THR A 134 -14.64 -15.38 -20.29
N ILE A 135 -14.88 -15.47 -21.60
CA ILE A 135 -15.57 -14.44 -22.37
C ILE A 135 -17.06 -14.79 -22.52
N LEU A 136 -17.91 -13.75 -22.56
CA LEU A 136 -19.33 -13.90 -22.84
C LEU A 136 -19.56 -14.07 -24.35
N ASN A 137 -20.48 -14.96 -24.73
CA ASN A 137 -20.78 -15.22 -26.15
C ASN A 137 -21.34 -13.96 -26.86
N ARG A 138 -22.10 -13.15 -26.12
CA ARG A 138 -22.63 -11.86 -26.56
C ARG A 138 -22.12 -10.80 -25.59
N LYS A 139 -21.55 -9.72 -26.13
CA LYS A 139 -21.14 -8.55 -25.33
C LYS A 139 -22.39 -7.86 -24.77
N PRO A 140 -22.43 -7.54 -23.47
CA PRO A 140 -23.54 -6.80 -22.89
C PRO A 140 -23.57 -5.37 -23.40
N THR A 141 -24.74 -4.74 -23.35
CA THR A 141 -24.95 -3.35 -23.77
C THR A 141 -25.11 -2.46 -22.54
N PHE A 142 -24.11 -1.61 -22.29
CA PHE A 142 -24.15 -0.62 -21.20
C PHE A 142 -24.42 0.77 -21.76
N LYS A 143 -25.30 1.53 -21.11
CA LYS A 143 -25.70 2.87 -21.56
C LYS A 143 -25.66 3.89 -20.42
N ILE A 144 -25.25 5.11 -20.75
CA ILE A 144 -25.35 6.30 -19.89
C ILE A 144 -26.01 7.40 -20.70
N TYR A 145 -27.08 8.02 -20.20
CA TYR A 145 -27.87 9.01 -20.94
C TYR A 145 -28.24 8.53 -22.36
N ASN A 146 -28.63 7.26 -22.48
CA ASN A 146 -28.93 6.57 -23.75
C ASN A 146 -27.76 6.43 -24.74
N THR A 147 -26.55 6.84 -24.38
CA THR A 147 -25.32 6.63 -25.16
C THR A 147 -24.64 5.34 -24.73
N SER A 148 -24.32 4.46 -25.68
CA SER A 148 -23.67 3.18 -25.39
C SER A 148 -22.19 3.37 -25.01
N ILE A 149 -21.75 2.68 -23.96
CA ILE A 149 -20.35 2.61 -23.53
C ILE A 149 -19.60 1.59 -24.38
N ARG A 150 -18.32 1.84 -24.64
CA ARG A 150 -17.44 0.92 -25.34
C ARG A 150 -17.09 -0.29 -24.47
N VAL A 151 -17.51 -1.49 -24.87
CA VAL A 151 -17.08 -2.76 -24.25
C VAL A 151 -15.87 -3.31 -25.00
N THR A 152 -14.70 -3.19 -24.38
CA THR A 152 -13.40 -3.59 -24.95
C THR A 152 -12.92 -4.92 -24.37
N ASP A 153 -11.90 -5.49 -25.02
CA ASP A 153 -11.29 -6.73 -24.55
C ASP A 153 -10.22 -6.47 -23.49
N SER A 154 -9.73 -5.24 -23.38
CA SER A 154 -8.86 -4.77 -22.32
C SER A 154 -9.23 -3.36 -21.86
N LEU A 155 -8.92 -3.04 -20.60
CA LEU A 155 -9.16 -1.75 -19.96
C LEU A 155 -7.94 -1.39 -19.12
N THR A 156 -7.52 -0.12 -19.14
CA THR A 156 -6.45 0.36 -18.26
C THR A 156 -7.03 1.12 -17.08
N ILE A 157 -6.67 0.72 -15.86
CA ILE A 157 -7.01 1.42 -14.62
C ILE A 157 -5.71 1.77 -13.90
N LEU A 158 -5.49 3.06 -13.62
CA LEU A 158 -4.30 3.56 -12.93
C LEU A 158 -2.99 3.04 -13.57
N GLY A 159 -2.93 2.94 -14.90
CA GLY A 159 -1.74 2.46 -15.62
C GLY A 159 -1.52 0.94 -15.62
N ILE A 160 -2.48 0.15 -15.14
CA ILE A 160 -2.47 -1.32 -15.22
C ILE A 160 -3.56 -1.78 -16.19
N ALA A 161 -3.18 -2.55 -17.21
CA ALA A 161 -4.13 -3.10 -18.17
C ALA A 161 -4.72 -4.44 -17.67
N ILE A 162 -6.03 -4.58 -17.74
CA ILE A 162 -6.77 -5.81 -17.38
C ILE A 162 -7.48 -6.28 -18.65
N ASP A 163 -7.15 -7.49 -19.11
CA ASP A 163 -7.82 -8.12 -20.24
C ASP A 163 -8.98 -9.02 -19.78
N ASN A 164 -9.94 -9.25 -20.68
CA ASN A 164 -11.14 -10.05 -20.44
C ASN A 164 -10.86 -11.55 -20.23
N LYS A 165 -9.62 -12.01 -20.45
CA LYS A 165 -9.18 -13.38 -20.12
C LYS A 165 -8.42 -13.43 -18.80
N LEU A 166 -8.13 -12.29 -18.18
CA LEU A 166 -7.32 -12.14 -16.97
C LEU A 166 -5.92 -12.77 -17.11
N THR A 167 -5.36 -12.81 -18.32
CA THR A 167 -4.02 -13.38 -18.57
C THR A 167 -2.89 -12.39 -18.32
N TRP A 168 -3.21 -11.10 -18.22
CA TRP A 168 -2.28 -9.97 -18.10
C TRP A 168 -1.37 -9.78 -19.31
N SER A 169 -1.66 -10.47 -20.42
CA SER A 169 -0.82 -10.44 -21.63
C SER A 169 -0.76 -9.04 -22.24
N GLU A 170 -1.89 -8.32 -22.26
CA GLU A 170 -1.94 -6.94 -22.76
C GLU A 170 -1.07 -6.00 -21.92
N HIS A 171 -1.14 -6.14 -20.59
CA HIS A 171 -0.32 -5.36 -19.67
C HIS A 171 1.17 -5.63 -19.87
N ILE A 172 1.55 -6.91 -19.97
CA ILE A 172 2.94 -7.33 -20.17
C ILE A 172 3.47 -6.79 -21.50
N ASN A 173 2.71 -6.92 -22.59
CA ASN A 173 3.13 -6.43 -23.90
C ASN A 173 3.31 -4.90 -23.92
N SER A 174 2.37 -4.17 -23.32
CA SER A 174 2.46 -2.71 -23.16
C SER A 174 3.67 -2.31 -22.32
N LEU A 175 3.89 -3.03 -21.20
CA LEU A 175 5.03 -2.81 -20.32
C LEU A 175 6.36 -3.09 -21.01
N HIS A 176 6.44 -4.19 -21.76
CA HIS A 176 7.60 -4.54 -22.58
C HIS A 176 7.91 -3.46 -23.62
N GLY A 177 6.91 -3.00 -24.37
CA GLY A 177 7.07 -1.89 -25.32
C GLY A 177 7.56 -0.61 -24.65
N LYS A 178 7.00 -0.26 -23.49
CA LYS A 178 7.46 0.88 -22.68
C LYS A 178 8.90 0.72 -22.21
N MET A 179 9.27 -0.48 -21.74
CA MET A 179 10.63 -0.77 -21.27
C MET A 179 11.64 -0.70 -22.41
N LEU A 180 11.31 -1.22 -23.60
CA LEU A 180 12.16 -1.11 -24.79
C LEU A 180 12.47 0.35 -25.15
N ILE A 181 11.48 1.24 -25.08
CA ILE A 181 11.69 2.68 -25.35
C ILE A 181 12.61 3.28 -24.29
N LEU A 182 12.36 3.01 -23.00
CA LEU A 182 13.16 3.55 -21.91
C LEU A 182 14.61 3.05 -21.95
N THR A 183 14.82 1.75 -22.21
CA THR A 183 16.17 1.16 -22.29
C THR A 183 16.89 1.59 -23.58
N SER A 184 16.18 1.78 -24.70
CA SER A 184 16.78 2.32 -25.92
C SER A 184 17.30 3.75 -25.72
N ASN A 185 16.50 4.61 -25.07
CA ASN A 185 16.91 5.97 -24.73
C ASN A 185 18.09 5.98 -23.75
N PHE A 186 18.06 5.09 -22.75
CA PHE A 186 19.14 4.89 -21.80
C PHE A 186 20.44 4.46 -22.49
N ASN A 187 20.38 3.44 -23.35
CA ASN A 187 21.52 2.94 -24.11
C ASN A 187 22.09 3.98 -25.07
N ARG A 188 21.24 4.85 -25.66
CA ARG A 188 21.71 5.93 -26.53
C ARG A 188 22.62 6.92 -25.80
N ILE A 189 22.30 7.24 -24.55
CA ILE A 189 23.10 8.14 -23.70
C ILE A 189 24.35 7.46 -23.16
N LEU A 190 24.32 6.15 -22.90
CA LEU A 190 25.51 5.41 -22.48
C LEU A 190 26.53 5.21 -23.61
N LYS A 191 26.08 5.21 -24.88
CA LYS A 191 26.93 5.03 -26.06
C LYS A 191 27.61 6.31 -26.52
N THR A 192 27.18 7.48 -26.04
CA THR A 192 27.90 8.72 -26.32
C THR A 192 29.16 8.77 -25.45
N ASP A 193 30.31 9.19 -26.01
CA ASP A 193 31.63 9.28 -25.36
C ASP A 193 31.71 10.24 -24.15
N TRP A 194 30.56 10.68 -23.66
CA TRP A 194 30.42 11.53 -22.50
C TRP A 194 30.72 10.68 -21.27
N SER A 195 31.62 11.15 -20.41
CA SER A 195 31.94 10.56 -19.11
C SER A 195 30.76 10.73 -18.15
N VAL A 196 29.63 10.09 -18.45
CA VAL A 196 28.42 10.17 -17.62
C VAL A 196 28.70 9.50 -16.29
N ASN A 197 28.47 10.24 -15.20
CA ASN A 197 28.71 9.77 -13.85
C ASN A 197 27.91 8.49 -13.57
N LYS A 198 28.59 7.42 -13.13
CA LYS A 198 28.00 6.12 -12.78
C LYS A 198 26.84 6.25 -11.79
N ASN A 199 26.91 7.18 -10.84
CA ASN A 199 25.84 7.42 -9.86
C ASN A 199 24.59 8.01 -10.52
N LEU A 200 24.74 8.87 -11.53
CA LEU A 200 23.61 9.40 -12.29
C LEU A 200 22.94 8.32 -13.15
N ILE A 201 23.74 7.47 -13.80
CA ILE A 201 23.24 6.32 -14.56
C ILE A 201 22.45 5.38 -13.66
N LYS A 202 23.02 5.02 -12.51
CA LYS A 202 22.36 4.18 -11.51
C LYS A 202 21.06 4.83 -11.00
N THR A 203 21.09 6.13 -10.72
CA THR A 203 19.91 6.88 -10.27
C THR A 203 18.82 6.86 -11.34
N TRP A 204 19.17 7.09 -12.61
CA TRP A 204 18.21 7.08 -13.71
C TRP A 204 17.57 5.69 -13.88
N TYR A 205 18.37 4.62 -13.88
CA TYR A 205 17.86 3.25 -13.94
C TYR A 205 16.89 2.96 -12.78
N LEU A 206 17.32 3.21 -11.54
CA LEU A 206 16.54 2.91 -10.32
C LEU A 206 15.26 3.75 -10.20
N THR A 207 15.24 4.97 -10.72
CA THR A 207 14.09 5.89 -10.58
C THR A 207 13.11 5.82 -11.75
N THR A 208 13.57 5.43 -12.94
CA THR A 208 12.74 5.45 -14.16
C THR A 208 12.42 4.05 -14.65
N ILE A 209 13.45 3.25 -15.00
CA ILE A 209 13.26 1.93 -15.61
C ILE A 209 12.69 0.97 -14.57
N GLU A 210 13.37 0.82 -13.44
CA GLU A 210 12.99 -0.10 -12.37
C GLU A 210 11.60 0.25 -11.80
N LYS A 211 11.32 1.53 -11.56
CA LYS A 211 10.01 1.96 -11.05
C LYS A 211 8.88 1.71 -12.03
N ALA A 212 9.10 1.94 -13.32
CA ALA A 212 8.09 1.68 -14.33
C ALA A 212 7.79 0.17 -14.45
N LEU A 213 8.81 -0.68 -14.31
CA LEU A 213 8.69 -2.14 -14.39
C LEU A 213 8.02 -2.76 -13.16
N LEU A 214 8.37 -2.29 -11.96
CA LEU A 214 7.81 -2.79 -10.70
C LEU A 214 6.42 -2.23 -10.40
N TYR A 215 5.93 -1.25 -11.18
CA TYR A 215 4.62 -0.66 -10.97
C TYR A 215 3.50 -1.70 -11.11
N GLY A 216 2.76 -1.91 -10.03
CA GLY A 216 1.65 -2.88 -10.00
C GLY A 216 2.07 -4.35 -10.05
N ALA A 217 3.36 -4.69 -9.94
CA ALA A 217 3.86 -6.06 -10.14
C ALA A 217 3.24 -7.10 -9.21
N SER A 218 2.87 -6.71 -7.99
CA SER A 218 2.15 -7.57 -7.06
C SER A 218 0.79 -8.08 -7.58
N ILE A 219 0.20 -7.39 -8.56
CA ILE A 219 -1.12 -7.70 -9.10
C ILE A 219 -1.01 -8.67 -10.27
N TRP A 220 -0.09 -8.41 -11.21
CA TRP A 220 -0.02 -9.12 -12.49
C TRP A 220 0.95 -10.30 -12.50
N VAL A 221 2.04 -10.29 -11.72
CA VAL A 221 3.06 -11.37 -11.77
C VAL A 221 2.49 -12.72 -11.35
N ARG A 222 1.75 -12.78 -10.24
CA ARG A 222 1.13 -14.02 -9.69
C ARG A 222 -0.02 -14.58 -10.52
N ARG A 223 -0.45 -13.86 -11.55
CA ARG A 223 -1.62 -14.21 -12.36
C ARG A 223 -1.28 -14.33 -13.84
N SER A 224 -0.06 -13.96 -14.22
CA SER A 224 0.46 -14.18 -15.56
C SER A 224 0.81 -15.64 -15.74
N ALA A 225 0.34 -16.25 -16.82
CA ALA A 225 0.71 -17.63 -17.17
C ALA A 225 2.24 -17.79 -17.42
N GLN A 226 2.92 -16.73 -17.85
CA GLN A 226 4.34 -16.77 -18.19
C GLN A 226 5.26 -16.51 -16.99
N TYR A 227 4.80 -15.75 -15.99
CA TYR A 227 5.65 -15.24 -14.90
C TYR A 227 5.20 -15.67 -13.51
N ASN A 228 4.23 -16.59 -13.40
CA ASN A 228 3.73 -17.04 -12.10
C ASN A 228 4.82 -17.68 -11.23
N ASN A 229 5.84 -18.30 -11.83
CA ASN A 229 6.92 -18.98 -11.13
C ASN A 229 7.97 -18.01 -10.55
N ILE A 230 7.92 -16.70 -10.87
CA ILE A 230 8.86 -15.71 -10.31
C ILE A 230 8.66 -15.58 -8.79
N ILE A 231 7.45 -15.85 -8.32
CA ILE A 231 7.10 -15.81 -6.92
C ILE A 231 6.54 -17.19 -6.61
N ASP A 232 7.30 -18.01 -5.90
CA ASP A 232 6.75 -19.22 -5.28
C ASP A 232 5.49 -18.85 -4.45
N ASN A 233 4.71 -19.83 -3.98
CA ASN A 233 3.51 -19.62 -3.14
C ASN A 233 3.82 -19.02 -1.74
N VAL A 234 4.71 -18.04 -1.66
CA VAL A 234 5.09 -17.28 -0.48
C VAL A 234 3.91 -16.44 -0.02
N HIS A 235 3.56 -16.56 1.26
CA HIS A 235 2.54 -15.76 1.90
C HIS A 235 3.06 -14.32 2.09
N LEU A 236 2.60 -13.38 1.26
CA LEU A 236 3.00 -11.96 1.33
C LEU A 236 2.18 -11.21 2.37
N ASP A 237 2.83 -10.25 3.03
CA ASP A 237 2.15 -9.26 3.84
C ASP A 237 1.23 -8.40 2.97
N PHE A 238 0.02 -8.15 3.46
CA PHE A 238 -1.01 -7.43 2.73
C PHE A 238 -1.37 -6.11 3.39
N ASN A 239 -1.88 -5.19 2.57
CA ASN A 239 -2.25 -3.87 3.06
C ASN A 239 -3.65 -3.89 3.63
N ILE A 240 -3.82 -3.34 4.84
CA ILE A 240 -5.12 -3.05 5.43
C ILE A 240 -5.47 -1.58 5.15
N PRO A 241 -6.73 -1.26 4.78
CA PRO A 241 -7.19 0.11 4.72
C PRO A 241 -7.06 0.79 6.08
N VAL A 242 -6.40 1.95 6.16
CA VAL A 242 -6.18 2.70 7.42
C VAL A 242 -7.50 3.02 8.15
N LYS A 243 -8.60 3.17 7.40
CA LYS A 243 -9.95 3.39 7.95
C LYS A 243 -10.48 2.21 8.78
N ASN A 244 -9.97 1.00 8.56
CA ASN A 244 -10.38 -0.20 9.27
C ASN A 244 -9.59 -0.41 10.57
N ILE A 245 -8.59 0.43 10.85
CA ILE A 245 -7.77 0.35 12.06
C ILE A 245 -8.40 1.25 13.12
N PRO A 246 -8.68 0.77 14.34
CA PRO A 246 -9.15 1.60 15.45
C PRO A 246 -8.19 2.76 15.74
N SER A 247 -8.71 3.94 16.08
CA SER A 247 -7.88 5.14 16.27
C SER A 247 -6.82 4.96 17.37
N ALA A 248 -7.12 4.19 18.42
CA ALA A 248 -6.18 3.86 19.49
C ALA A 248 -4.99 2.99 19.01
N GLU A 249 -5.17 2.20 17.95
CA GLU A 249 -4.16 1.27 17.43
C GLU A 249 -3.36 1.87 16.26
N LYS A 250 -3.75 3.04 15.73
CA LYS A 250 -3.07 3.66 14.57
C LYS A 250 -1.66 4.10 14.91
N CYS A 251 -1.47 4.65 16.09
CA CYS A 251 -0.19 5.18 16.56
C CYS A 251 0.07 4.64 17.96
N ILE A 252 1.16 3.88 18.11
CA ILE A 252 1.58 3.35 19.40
C ILE A 252 2.87 4.05 19.80
N SER A 253 2.84 4.67 20.97
CA SER A 253 3.98 5.33 21.59
C SER A 253 4.01 4.95 23.06
N PRO A 254 4.59 3.79 23.41
CA PRO A 254 4.76 3.39 24.79
C PRO A 254 5.65 4.42 25.52
N PRO A 255 5.56 4.55 26.85
CA PRO A 255 6.50 5.37 27.61
C PRO A 255 7.93 4.90 27.34
N LEU A 256 8.91 5.80 27.41
CA LEU A 256 10.31 5.43 27.18
C LEU A 256 10.77 4.34 28.16
N GLN A 257 10.37 4.49 29.42
CA GLN A 257 10.60 3.50 30.47
C GLN A 257 9.40 3.51 31.44
N ILE A 258 9.16 2.38 32.07
CA ILE A 258 8.19 2.21 33.15
C ILE A 258 8.96 2.12 34.48
N GLN A 259 8.43 2.77 35.50
CA GLN A 259 8.99 2.69 36.85
C GLN A 259 8.69 1.32 37.48
N ASN A 260 9.66 0.79 38.24
CA ASN A 260 9.58 -0.54 38.86
C ASN A 260 9.31 -1.64 37.81
N ALA A 261 10.08 -1.63 36.73
CA ALA A 261 10.10 -2.73 35.78
C ALA A 261 10.70 -3.98 36.46
N ASP A 262 10.09 -5.13 36.22
CA ASP A 262 10.56 -6.43 36.69
C ASP A 262 11.80 -6.87 35.90
N PHE A 263 11.87 -6.51 34.61
CA PHE A 263 12.94 -6.91 33.69
C PHE A 263 13.33 -5.81 32.70
N GLU A 264 14.61 -5.80 32.35
CA GLU A 264 15.17 -5.05 31.24
C GLU A 264 15.31 -6.00 30.05
N VAL A 265 14.71 -5.66 28.91
CA VAL A 265 14.62 -6.55 27.75
C VAL A 265 15.30 -5.90 26.56
N TYR A 266 16.32 -6.57 26.02
CA TYR A 266 17.04 -6.12 24.83
C TYR A 266 16.64 -6.94 23.63
N THR A 267 16.36 -6.28 22.51
CA THR A 267 15.87 -6.92 21.29
C THR A 267 16.73 -6.54 20.11
N ASP A 268 17.05 -7.50 19.27
CA ASP A 268 17.72 -7.23 17.99
C ASP A 268 17.27 -8.21 16.89
N GLY A 269 17.41 -7.79 15.63
CA GLY A 269 17.16 -8.58 14.44
C GLY A 269 18.35 -8.54 13.49
N SER A 270 18.78 -9.71 12.99
CA SER A 270 19.94 -9.81 12.12
C SER A 270 19.61 -10.52 10.80
N ARG A 271 20.38 -10.19 9.76
CA ARG A 271 20.35 -10.88 8.46
C ARG A 271 21.76 -11.12 7.96
N VAL A 272 22.10 -12.38 7.74
CA VAL A 272 23.40 -12.85 7.23
C VAL A 272 23.15 -13.81 6.09
N GLU A 273 23.81 -13.59 4.93
CA GLU A 273 23.75 -14.48 3.76
C GLU A 273 22.32 -14.93 3.38
N ASP A 274 21.40 -13.97 3.36
CA ASP A 274 19.98 -14.15 3.09
C ASP A 274 19.13 -14.89 4.13
N GLU A 275 19.72 -15.41 5.19
CA GLU A 275 19.01 -15.92 6.35
C GLU A 275 18.72 -14.80 7.35
N THR A 276 17.65 -14.91 8.12
CA THR A 276 17.21 -13.83 9.03
C THR A 276 16.77 -14.44 10.34
N GLY A 277 17.15 -13.81 11.44
CA GLY A 277 16.77 -14.23 12.78
C GLY A 277 16.62 -13.02 13.70
N PHE A 278 15.98 -13.22 14.84
CA PHE A 278 15.91 -12.21 15.88
C PHE A 278 16.09 -12.83 17.26
N ALA A 279 16.45 -11.99 18.22
CA ALA A 279 16.61 -12.37 19.60
C ALA A 279 15.93 -11.40 20.56
N VAL A 280 15.51 -11.95 21.70
CA VAL A 280 14.98 -11.22 22.85
C VAL A 280 15.75 -11.69 24.08
N CYS A 281 16.51 -10.79 24.71
CA CYS A 281 17.33 -11.07 25.89
C CYS A 281 16.69 -10.43 27.11
N ILE A 282 16.41 -11.23 28.14
CA ILE A 282 15.75 -10.78 29.37
C ILE A 282 16.81 -10.70 30.46
N LEU A 283 16.98 -9.51 31.00
CA LEU A 283 17.90 -9.22 32.09
C LEU A 283 17.13 -8.85 33.36
N GLN A 284 17.57 -9.40 34.49
CA GLN A 284 17.11 -9.02 35.82
C GLN A 284 18.32 -8.61 36.65
N ASN A 285 18.30 -7.41 37.25
CA ASN A 285 19.42 -6.86 38.02
C ASN A 285 20.77 -6.93 37.25
N ASN A 286 20.74 -6.56 35.96
CA ASN A 286 21.86 -6.64 35.01
C ASN A 286 22.42 -8.05 34.74
N SER A 287 21.81 -9.11 35.25
CA SER A 287 22.17 -10.50 34.90
C SER A 287 21.25 -11.01 33.79
N ASN A 288 21.81 -11.61 32.75
CA ASN A 288 21.04 -12.31 31.73
C ASN A 288 20.39 -13.58 32.32
N ILE A 289 19.06 -13.68 32.27
CA ILE A 289 18.32 -14.80 32.87
C ILE A 289 17.66 -15.71 31.82
N GLN A 290 17.25 -15.17 30.67
CA GLN A 290 16.52 -15.92 29.65
C GLN A 290 16.67 -15.25 28.29
N ASN A 291 16.80 -16.05 27.23
CA ASN A 291 16.88 -15.56 25.86
C ASN A 291 15.95 -16.36 24.96
N PHE A 292 15.29 -15.67 24.03
CA PHE A 292 14.51 -16.28 22.97
C PHE A 292 15.17 -15.99 21.63
N LEU A 293 15.44 -17.04 20.85
CA LEU A 293 16.09 -16.95 19.56
C LEU A 293 15.16 -17.57 18.52
N TYR A 294 14.79 -16.81 17.50
CA TYR A 294 13.91 -17.28 16.44
C TYR A 294 14.54 -17.09 15.07
N LYS A 295 14.47 -18.15 14.27
CA LYS A 295 14.84 -18.18 12.87
C LYS A 295 13.63 -17.82 12.01
N LEU A 296 13.76 -16.79 11.19
CA LEU A 296 12.78 -16.40 10.18
C LEU A 296 13.13 -17.02 8.82
N LYS A 297 12.20 -16.95 7.87
CA LYS A 297 12.45 -17.42 6.51
C LYS A 297 13.39 -16.48 5.77
N SER A 298 14.11 -17.02 4.78
CA SER A 298 15.13 -16.29 4.00
C SER A 298 14.60 -15.07 3.23
N PHE A 299 13.29 -14.95 3.06
CA PHE A 299 12.66 -13.80 2.43
C PHE A 299 12.39 -12.62 3.37
N ASN A 300 12.50 -12.80 4.69
CA ASN A 300 12.20 -11.75 5.67
C ASN A 300 13.31 -10.70 5.77
N SER A 301 12.95 -9.45 6.05
CA SER A 301 13.94 -8.36 6.20
C SER A 301 14.39 -8.19 7.65
N VAL A 302 15.57 -7.60 7.87
CA VAL A 302 16.04 -7.14 9.19
C VAL A 302 14.96 -6.34 9.95
N PHE A 303 14.33 -5.38 9.26
CA PHE A 303 13.21 -4.61 9.83
C PHE A 303 12.06 -5.49 10.38
N GLN A 304 11.76 -6.61 9.73
CA GLN A 304 10.71 -7.52 10.25
C GLN A 304 11.20 -8.31 11.46
N ALA A 305 12.48 -8.68 11.48
CA ALA A 305 13.13 -9.37 12.59
C ALA A 305 13.15 -8.49 13.84
N GLU A 306 13.62 -7.23 13.72
CA GLU A 306 13.63 -6.24 14.79
C GLU A 306 12.21 -5.99 15.34
N LEU A 307 11.23 -5.80 14.44
CA LEU A 307 9.86 -5.56 14.85
C LEU A 307 9.19 -6.80 15.47
N ALA A 308 9.52 -8.00 15.00
CA ALA A 308 9.07 -9.27 15.59
C ALA A 308 9.67 -9.48 17.00
N ALA A 309 10.92 -9.06 17.23
CA ALA A 309 11.54 -9.12 18.54
C ALA A 309 10.81 -8.23 19.56
N ILE A 310 10.48 -6.98 19.17
CA ILE A 310 9.67 -6.07 19.99
C ILE A 310 8.27 -6.68 20.25
N GLN A 311 7.64 -7.26 19.22
CA GLN A 311 6.34 -7.91 19.35
C GLN A 311 6.39 -9.07 20.35
N HIS A 312 7.42 -9.92 20.25
CA HIS A 312 7.60 -11.07 21.13
C HIS A 312 7.80 -10.64 22.58
N ALA A 313 8.67 -9.66 22.82
CA ALA A 313 8.88 -9.09 24.16
C ALA A 313 7.58 -8.53 24.76
N ALA A 314 6.77 -7.80 23.98
CA ALA A 314 5.48 -7.29 24.43
C ALA A 314 4.48 -8.40 24.77
N ASN A 315 4.42 -9.44 23.93
CA ASN A 315 3.54 -10.60 24.16
C ASN A 315 3.99 -11.43 25.36
N TRP A 316 5.30 -11.55 25.58
CA TRP A 316 5.88 -12.19 26.76
C TRP A 316 5.50 -11.44 28.05
N ALA A 317 5.64 -10.11 28.05
CA ALA A 317 5.20 -9.25 29.16
C ALA A 317 3.70 -9.40 29.45
N ALA A 318 2.86 -9.35 28.41
CA ALA A 318 1.41 -9.46 28.56
C ALA A 318 0.97 -10.85 29.07
N SER A 319 1.59 -11.93 28.58
CA SER A 319 1.23 -13.30 28.95
C SER A 319 1.60 -13.65 30.39
N ASN A 320 2.67 -13.06 30.90
CA ASN A 320 3.14 -13.28 32.28
C ASN A 320 2.74 -12.15 33.25
N ASN A 321 2.10 -11.09 32.75
CA ASN A 321 1.76 -9.88 33.49
C ASN A 321 3.00 -9.21 34.15
N PHE A 322 4.12 -9.18 33.43
CA PHE A 322 5.36 -8.52 33.85
C PHE A 322 5.43 -7.08 33.35
N LYS A 323 6.03 -6.19 34.14
CA LYS A 323 6.43 -4.86 33.70
C LYS A 323 7.85 -4.92 33.14
N ILE A 324 8.04 -4.48 31.91
CA ILE A 324 9.33 -4.57 31.23
C ILE A 324 9.71 -3.25 30.57
N ASN A 325 11.02 -3.01 30.45
CA ASN A 325 11.59 -1.97 29.60
C ASN A 325 12.25 -2.61 28.39
N ILE A 326 11.69 -2.40 27.20
CA ILE A 326 12.26 -2.87 25.94
C ILE A 326 13.26 -1.83 25.42
N HIS A 327 14.47 -2.28 25.11
CA HIS A 327 15.52 -1.51 24.46
C HIS A 327 15.78 -2.09 23.07
N SER A 328 15.61 -1.26 22.05
CA SER A 328 15.89 -1.62 20.66
C SER A 328 16.72 -0.53 20.02
N ASP A 329 17.73 -0.90 19.24
CA ASP A 329 18.49 0.04 18.41
C ASP A 329 17.83 0.31 17.03
N SER A 330 16.72 -0.37 16.73
CA SER A 330 15.93 -0.15 15.53
C SER A 330 15.06 1.09 15.61
N LEU A 331 15.66 2.24 15.27
CA LEU A 331 14.91 3.48 15.09
C LEU A 331 13.79 3.34 14.04
N SER A 332 14.03 2.51 13.02
CA SER A 332 13.06 2.26 11.95
C SER A 332 11.80 1.54 12.45
N SER A 333 11.95 0.56 13.34
CA SER A 333 10.84 -0.15 13.98
C SER A 333 10.04 0.78 14.89
N ILE A 334 10.72 1.57 15.73
CA ILE A 334 10.06 2.54 16.63
C ILE A 334 9.28 3.59 15.83
N MET A 335 9.84 4.11 14.73
CA MET A 335 9.15 5.08 13.87
C MET A 335 7.96 4.45 13.14
N ALA A 336 8.04 3.18 12.75
CA ALA A 336 6.92 2.46 12.14
C ALA A 336 5.73 2.29 13.10
N LEU A 337 6.00 2.05 14.40
CA LEU A 337 4.99 1.96 15.46
C LEU A 337 4.28 3.31 15.71
N LYS A 338 5.03 4.41 15.63
CA LYS A 338 4.49 5.78 15.76
C LYS A 338 3.74 6.26 14.50
N SER A 339 3.89 5.60 13.35
CA SER A 339 3.27 6.05 12.10
C SER A 339 1.79 5.65 11.98
N ALA A 340 0.88 6.63 12.03
CA ALA A 340 -0.55 6.41 11.80
C ALA A 340 -0.93 5.95 10.37
N SER A 341 0.02 6.00 9.42
CA SER A 341 -0.21 5.71 8.00
C SER A 341 0.21 4.31 7.57
N SER A 342 0.76 3.49 8.48
CA SER A 342 1.22 2.14 8.11
C SER A 342 0.07 1.29 7.57
N ARG A 343 0.23 0.76 6.36
CA ARG A 343 -0.75 -0.13 5.72
C ARG A 343 -0.42 -1.60 5.91
N SER A 344 0.81 -1.94 6.31
CA SER A 344 1.25 -3.33 6.51
C SER A 344 0.39 -4.02 7.58
N LYS A 345 -0.17 -5.19 7.28
CA LYS A 345 -0.89 -5.98 8.29
C LYS A 345 0.05 -6.38 9.41
N PHE A 346 1.23 -6.89 9.09
CA PHE A 346 2.23 -7.27 10.07
C PHE A 346 2.52 -6.15 11.08
N VAL A 347 2.85 -4.95 10.60
CA VAL A 347 3.12 -3.79 11.48
C VAL A 347 1.91 -3.45 12.36
N ASN A 348 0.70 -3.50 11.81
CA ASN A 348 -0.51 -3.18 12.57
C ASN A 348 -0.88 -4.28 13.58
N THR A 349 -0.54 -5.54 13.32
CA THR A 349 -0.63 -6.61 14.33
C THR A 349 0.33 -6.32 15.49
N VAL A 350 1.58 -5.94 15.22
CA VAL A 350 2.53 -5.58 16.29
C VAL A 350 2.03 -4.42 17.14
N LYS A 351 1.45 -3.40 16.50
CA LYS A 351 0.81 -2.27 17.22
C LYS A 351 -0.33 -2.73 18.11
N LYS A 352 -1.18 -3.62 17.62
CA LYS A 352 -2.29 -4.18 18.39
C LYS A 352 -1.78 -4.94 19.62
N ASP A 353 -0.74 -5.76 19.46
CA ASP A 353 -0.14 -6.53 20.55
C ASP A 353 0.49 -5.62 21.60
N LEU A 354 1.25 -4.61 21.19
CA LEU A 354 1.77 -3.56 22.09
C LEU A 354 0.65 -2.78 22.79
N SER A 355 -0.44 -2.49 22.07
CA SER A 355 -1.61 -1.83 22.66
C SER A 355 -2.34 -2.73 23.65
N ALA A 356 -2.26 -4.06 23.51
CA ALA A 356 -2.82 -5.00 24.48
C ALA A 356 -1.92 -5.12 25.72
N ALA A 357 -0.60 -5.00 25.56
CA ALA A 357 0.38 -4.93 26.65
C ALA A 357 0.45 -3.56 27.35
N ASN A 358 -0.63 -2.77 27.27
CA ASN A 358 -0.66 -1.38 27.73
C ASN A 358 -0.29 -1.28 29.23
N ASN A 359 0.53 -0.29 29.58
CA ASN A 359 1.11 -0.07 30.92
C ASN A 359 2.07 -1.17 31.43
N LEU A 360 2.33 -2.23 30.67
CA LEU A 360 3.33 -3.25 31.00
C LEU A 360 4.66 -3.02 30.30
N VAL A 361 4.66 -2.30 29.18
CA VAL A 361 5.85 -2.18 28.32
C VAL A 361 6.30 -0.73 28.18
N GLY A 362 7.54 -0.45 28.58
CA GLY A 362 8.32 0.70 28.15
C GLY A 362 9.07 0.37 26.86
N LEU A 363 9.26 1.33 25.95
CA LEU A 363 10.02 1.15 24.72
C LEU A 363 10.95 2.33 24.48
N SER A 364 12.26 2.06 24.54
CA SER A 364 13.31 3.05 24.35
C SER A 364 14.22 2.70 23.18
N TRP A 365 14.77 3.73 22.54
CA TRP A 365 15.81 3.57 21.53
C TRP A 365 17.18 3.60 22.20
N VAL A 366 18.02 2.61 21.90
CA VAL A 366 19.43 2.59 22.32
C VAL A 366 20.34 2.69 21.12
N LYS A 367 21.56 3.18 21.32
CA LYS A 367 22.52 3.31 20.22
C LYS A 367 23.22 1.96 20.00
N ALA A 368 23.26 1.50 18.76
CA ALA A 368 24.01 0.30 18.38
C ALA A 368 25.52 0.48 18.54
N HIS A 369 26.23 -0.60 18.88
CA HIS A 369 27.69 -0.72 18.89
C HIS A 369 28.43 0.32 19.75
N VAL A 370 27.89 0.61 20.93
CA VAL A 370 28.54 1.48 21.93
C VAL A 370 28.88 0.74 23.23
N GLY A 371 28.80 -0.60 23.23
CA GLY A 371 29.16 -1.41 24.39
C GLY A 371 28.09 -1.51 25.47
N ILE A 372 26.81 -1.32 25.11
CA ILE A 372 25.70 -1.63 26.03
C ILE A 372 25.55 -3.14 26.07
N GLU A 373 25.95 -3.77 27.18
CA GLU A 373 26.07 -5.22 27.32
C GLU A 373 24.83 -5.99 26.84
N GLY A 374 23.62 -5.57 27.25
CA GLY A 374 22.38 -6.20 26.81
C GLY A 374 22.10 -6.07 25.31
N ASN A 375 22.49 -4.95 24.69
CA ASN A 375 22.32 -4.74 23.24
C ASN A 375 23.32 -5.57 22.43
N GLU A 376 24.59 -5.62 22.87
CA GLU A 376 25.60 -6.44 22.23
C GLU A 376 25.24 -7.94 22.33
N LEU A 377 24.67 -8.35 23.46
CA LEU A 377 24.16 -9.71 23.65
C LEU A 377 23.00 -10.02 22.69
N ALA A 378 22.04 -9.10 22.55
CA ALA A 378 20.93 -9.25 21.61
C ALA A 378 21.42 -9.36 20.16
N ASP A 379 22.41 -8.57 19.75
CA ASP A 379 23.03 -8.65 18.41
C ASP A 379 23.73 -9.99 18.18
N GLN A 380 24.49 -10.49 19.17
CA GLN A 380 25.12 -11.80 19.09
C GLN A 380 24.08 -12.91 18.96
N PHE A 381 23.02 -12.89 19.77
CA PHE A 381 21.98 -13.92 19.71
C PHE A 381 21.09 -13.80 18.47
N ALA A 382 20.87 -12.60 17.92
CA ALA A 382 20.14 -12.44 16.66
C ALA A 382 20.92 -13.06 15.49
N LYS A 383 22.25 -12.96 15.48
CA LYS A 383 23.13 -13.67 14.54
C LYS A 383 23.12 -15.17 14.77
N GLN A 384 23.14 -15.62 16.03
CA GLN A 384 23.06 -17.04 16.37
C GLN A 384 21.69 -17.67 16.02
N ALA A 385 20.61 -16.90 16.14
CA ALA A 385 19.25 -17.36 15.83
C ALA A 385 19.10 -17.84 14.38
N ILE A 386 19.94 -17.36 13.46
CA ILE A 386 19.97 -17.80 12.06
C ILE A 386 20.30 -19.30 11.92
N SER A 387 21.10 -19.86 12.82
CA SER A 387 21.51 -21.27 12.77
C SER A 387 20.81 -22.13 13.81
N THR A 388 20.58 -21.61 15.02
CA THR A 388 20.05 -22.41 16.15
C THR A 388 18.70 -21.95 16.68
N GLY A 389 18.11 -20.89 16.10
CA GLY A 389 16.82 -20.36 16.56
C GLY A 389 15.64 -21.26 16.18
N GLU A 390 14.57 -21.19 16.97
CA GLU A 390 13.32 -21.87 16.67
C GLU A 390 12.69 -21.26 15.41
N GLU A 391 12.12 -22.07 14.51
CA GLU A 391 11.49 -21.53 13.30
C GLU A 391 10.21 -20.76 13.64
N LEU A 392 10.14 -19.50 13.19
CA LEU A 392 8.94 -18.67 13.25
C LEU A 392 8.56 -18.21 11.84
N ASP A 393 7.33 -18.54 11.43
CA ASP A 393 6.82 -18.12 10.12
C ASP A 393 6.08 -16.79 10.22
N ILE A 394 6.59 -15.78 9.51
CA ILE A 394 5.94 -14.47 9.37
C ILE A 394 5.83 -14.13 7.87
N PRO A 395 4.80 -13.38 7.44
CA PRO A 395 4.59 -13.10 6.03
C PRO A 395 5.78 -12.39 5.39
N ALA A 396 6.05 -12.69 4.12
CA ALA A 396 7.09 -12.03 3.35
C ALA A 396 6.79 -10.54 3.15
N PRO A 397 7.78 -9.66 3.29
CA PRO A 397 7.56 -8.23 3.13
C PRO A 397 7.37 -7.91 1.63
N ARG A 398 6.64 -6.85 1.31
CA ARG A 398 6.49 -6.43 -0.10
C ARG A 398 7.81 -6.05 -0.77
N SER A 399 8.80 -5.64 0.01
CA SER A 399 10.16 -5.40 -0.48
C SER A 399 10.82 -6.67 -1.01
N PHE A 400 10.51 -7.85 -0.46
CA PHE A 400 10.99 -9.14 -0.98
C PHE A 400 10.50 -9.37 -2.40
N LEU A 401 9.22 -9.13 -2.66
CA LEU A 401 8.64 -9.23 -4.00
C LEU A 401 9.41 -8.33 -4.99
N ASN A 402 9.64 -7.07 -4.61
CA ASN A 402 10.38 -6.14 -5.45
C ASN A 402 11.82 -6.64 -5.70
N ARG A 403 12.50 -7.20 -4.68
CA ARG A 403 13.85 -7.75 -4.81
C ARG A 403 13.90 -8.98 -5.71
N LYS A 404 12.98 -9.93 -5.57
CA LYS A 404 12.86 -11.10 -6.45
C LYS A 404 12.56 -10.71 -7.89
N LEU A 405 11.69 -9.72 -8.10
CA LEU A 405 11.44 -9.23 -9.46
C LEU A 405 12.69 -8.64 -10.09
N LYS A 406 13.49 -7.87 -9.33
CA LYS A 406 14.77 -7.33 -9.81
C LYS A 406 15.78 -8.40 -10.22
N THR A 407 15.77 -9.60 -9.64
CA THR A 407 16.71 -10.65 -10.07
C THR A 407 16.34 -11.26 -11.43
N HIS A 408 15.13 -11.03 -11.92
CA HIS A 408 14.65 -11.49 -13.23
C HIS A 408 14.66 -10.40 -14.31
N ILE A 409 15.05 -9.18 -13.95
CA ILE A 409 15.15 -7.99 -14.81
C ILE A 409 16.63 -7.71 -15.03
#